data_AF-A0A8S1NDS2-F1
#
_entry.id   AF-A0A8S1NDS2-F1
#
_cell.length_a   1.000
_cell.length_b   1.000
_cell.length_c   1.000
_cell.angle_alpha   90.00
_cell.angle_beta   90.00
_cell.angle_gamma   90.00
#
_symmetry.space_group_name_H-M   'P 1'
#
loop_
_entity.id
_entity.type
_entity.pdbx_description
1 polymer ?
#
loop_
_entity_poly.entity_id
_entity_poly.type
_entity_poly.pdbx_seq_one_letter_code
_entity_poly.pdbx_strand_id
1 'polypeptide(L)'
;MKQKKAQDWDWNKKGTLIYGTIDFKPQPLVLGFDMDETLIKTKTGKKFAKDANDWQWWNPKVIPTIQEYSKQGYSIVIFTNQNGIEKGHTKESDIKTKIESLQKELKIPLAAFIASSDDNYRKPRVDMWTDFQELTGTKADMKKSIYCGDAAGRVKGKVKDFTDTDLKFALNLGLIFKTPEQLFLKEDVDEDYSKSLGFNPKSIPKDGFLFKEQNVNKFTKPDKPEMIIMIGAPGSGKSTFVNNHLNEYTRVNRDALKTKEKCLKVAEQAIQEKKYVVIDNTNPTVEDRAAFIKLAKDNKYPVRAFFLNVSKDLCLHNDTQRDTNNFREHFSKKVGKMPINMIYSKIKPPTQDEGFSEILTINFIAGPFKNKEDEDAFYSFVHGKN
;
A
#
# COMPACT_ATOMS: atom_id res chain seq x y z
N MET A 1 -23.49 -10.89 49.27
CA MET A 1 -23.22 -10.92 47.82
C MET A 1 -21.95 -10.10 47.56
N LYS A 2 -20.86 -10.72 47.08
CA LYS A 2 -19.65 -9.98 46.70
C LYS A 2 -19.99 -9.13 45.48
N GLN A 3 -19.79 -7.81 45.57
CA GLN A 3 -19.83 -6.92 44.40
C GLN A 3 -18.89 -7.48 43.33
N LYS A 4 -19.42 -7.81 42.15
CA LYS A 4 -18.59 -8.06 40.96
C LYS A 4 -17.74 -6.80 40.75
N LYS A 5 -16.41 -6.93 40.79
CA LYS A 5 -15.52 -5.88 40.28
C LYS A 5 -15.97 -5.55 38.85
N ALA A 6 -15.99 -4.27 38.49
CA ALA A 6 -16.18 -3.87 37.10
C ALA A 6 -15.14 -4.62 36.24
N GLN A 7 -15.55 -5.17 35.11
CA GLN A 7 -14.61 -5.71 34.14
C GLN A 7 -13.94 -4.55 33.43
N ASP A 8 -12.61 -4.50 33.54
CA ASP A 8 -11.79 -3.52 32.87
C ASP A 8 -11.33 -4.07 31.51
N TRP A 9 -10.95 -3.17 30.60
CA TRP A 9 -10.36 -3.53 29.32
C TRP A 9 -8.96 -4.13 29.51
N ASP A 10 -8.67 -5.20 28.78
CA ASP A 10 -7.33 -5.80 28.71
C ASP A 10 -6.51 -5.18 27.56
N TRP A 11 -6.02 -3.96 27.76
CA TRP A 11 -5.24 -3.24 26.74
C TRP A 11 -3.80 -3.74 26.65
N ASN A 12 -3.36 -4.07 25.44
CA ASN A 12 -2.07 -4.64 25.12
C ASN A 12 -1.44 -3.97 23.87
N LYS A 13 -0.18 -4.31 23.58
CA LYS A 13 0.55 -3.83 22.40
C LYS A 13 1.37 -4.94 21.74
N LYS A 14 1.41 -4.94 20.41
CA LYS A 14 2.27 -5.79 19.56
C LYS A 14 2.90 -4.92 18.48
N GLY A 15 4.15 -4.48 18.71
CA GLY A 15 4.77 -3.45 17.87
C GLY A 15 3.98 -2.14 17.92
N THR A 16 3.50 -1.68 16.76
CA THR A 16 2.66 -0.48 16.56
C THR A 16 1.16 -0.77 16.64
N LEU A 17 0.76 -2.04 16.78
CA LEU A 17 -0.63 -2.42 17.05
C LEU A 17 -0.93 -2.21 18.53
N ILE A 18 -2.00 -1.47 18.81
CA ILE A 18 -2.59 -1.38 20.14
C ILE A 18 -3.93 -2.12 20.07
N TYR A 19 -4.19 -3.02 21.00
CA TYR A 19 -5.41 -3.81 20.99
C TYR A 19 -5.96 -4.05 22.39
N GLY A 20 -7.24 -4.31 22.50
CA GLY A 20 -7.86 -4.63 23.78
C GLY A 20 -9.22 -5.30 23.62
N THR A 21 -9.65 -5.98 24.66
CA THR A 21 -10.97 -6.63 24.71
C THR A 21 -11.66 -6.40 26.04
N ILE A 22 -12.99 -6.48 26.03
CA ILE A 22 -13.82 -6.53 27.22
C ILE A 22 -14.97 -7.50 26.98
N ASP A 23 -15.13 -8.46 27.91
CA ASP A 23 -16.15 -9.51 27.85
C ASP A 23 -16.16 -10.35 26.56
N PHE A 24 -15.10 -10.24 25.76
CA PHE A 24 -15.10 -10.71 24.38
C PHE A 24 -15.09 -12.22 24.32
N LYS A 25 -16.02 -12.76 23.54
CA LYS A 25 -16.09 -14.19 23.22
C LYS A 25 -16.01 -14.33 21.71
N PRO A 26 -15.01 -15.07 21.19
CA PRO A 26 -14.80 -15.22 19.76
C PRO A 26 -15.96 -15.99 19.15
N GLN A 27 -16.52 -15.47 18.05
CA GLN A 27 -17.55 -16.10 17.23
C GLN A 27 -17.10 -16.10 15.77
N PRO A 28 -17.52 -17.09 14.95
CA PRO A 28 -17.16 -17.14 13.54
C PRO A 28 -17.73 -15.98 12.72
N LEU A 29 -18.88 -15.44 13.11
CA LEU A 29 -19.48 -14.29 12.44
C LEU A 29 -18.91 -13.01 13.07
N VAL A 30 -18.23 -12.20 12.27
CA VAL A 30 -17.61 -10.96 12.74
C VAL A 30 -18.28 -9.78 12.07
N LEU A 31 -18.63 -8.77 12.87
CA LEU A 31 -19.03 -7.46 12.40
C LEU A 31 -17.95 -6.46 12.83
N GLY A 32 -17.05 -6.18 11.89
CA GLY A 32 -15.95 -5.25 12.05
C GLY A 32 -16.36 -3.83 11.63
N PHE A 33 -15.82 -2.83 12.32
CA PHE A 33 -16.13 -1.43 12.10
C PHE A 33 -14.86 -0.59 11.96
N ASP A 34 -14.88 0.41 11.07
CA ASP A 34 -14.12 1.63 11.34
C ASP A 34 -14.77 2.43 12.48
N MET A 35 -14.03 3.37 13.08
CA MET A 35 -14.53 4.17 14.20
C MET A 35 -15.01 5.56 13.75
N ASP A 36 -14.11 6.37 13.20
CA ASP A 36 -14.34 7.79 12.95
C ASP A 36 -15.16 7.97 11.66
N GLU A 37 -16.21 8.79 11.67
CA GLU A 37 -17.22 8.92 10.61
C GLU A 37 -18.02 7.64 10.28
N THR A 38 -17.79 6.55 11.02
CA THR A 38 -18.53 5.27 10.90
C THR A 38 -19.42 5.00 12.11
N LEU A 39 -18.82 4.79 13.28
CA LEU A 39 -19.55 4.63 14.54
C LEU A 39 -19.88 5.98 15.16
N ILE A 40 -18.94 6.92 15.04
CA ILE A 40 -19.01 8.25 15.64
C ILE A 40 -18.73 9.33 14.62
N LYS A 41 -19.11 10.56 14.94
CA LYS A 41 -18.69 11.79 14.27
C LYS A 41 -18.36 12.85 15.31
N THR A 42 -17.67 13.91 14.94
CA THR A 42 -17.38 14.99 15.91
C THR A 42 -18.67 15.70 16.35
N LYS A 43 -18.72 16.15 17.62
CA LYS A 43 -19.82 17.02 18.09
C LYS A 43 -19.70 18.40 17.46
N THR A 44 -18.46 18.85 17.28
CA THR A 44 -18.15 20.17 16.74
C THR A 44 -18.35 20.29 15.23
N GLY A 45 -18.54 19.19 14.50
CA GLY A 45 -18.61 19.16 13.04
C GLY A 45 -17.26 19.39 12.34
N LYS A 46 -16.16 19.45 13.10
CA LYS A 46 -14.80 19.53 12.53
C LYS A 46 -14.37 18.16 12.00
N LYS A 47 -13.47 18.17 11.02
CA LYS A 47 -12.88 16.94 10.46
C LYS A 47 -12.07 16.12 11.48
N PHE A 48 -11.47 16.79 12.47
CA PHE A 48 -10.71 16.13 13.53
C PHE A 48 -11.27 16.53 14.89
N ALA A 49 -11.41 15.56 15.79
CA ALA A 49 -11.87 15.77 17.15
C ALA A 49 -10.89 16.69 17.91
N LYS A 50 -11.43 17.63 18.69
CA LYS A 50 -10.61 18.52 19.53
C LYS A 50 -9.96 17.80 20.72
N ASP A 51 -10.68 16.83 21.28
CA ASP A 51 -10.30 16.07 22.47
C ASP A 51 -11.06 14.72 22.51
N ALA A 52 -10.84 13.94 23.57
CA ALA A 52 -11.44 12.62 23.78
C ALA A 52 -12.98 12.63 23.90
N ASN A 53 -13.61 13.79 24.16
CA ASN A 53 -15.05 13.94 24.38
C ASN A 53 -15.78 14.59 23.20
N ASP A 54 -15.06 15.08 22.18
CA ASP A 54 -15.61 15.63 20.93
C ASP A 54 -16.06 14.52 19.97
N TRP A 55 -16.99 13.69 20.42
CA TRP A 55 -17.62 12.67 19.59
C TRP A 55 -19.09 12.46 19.98
N GLN A 56 -19.93 12.16 19.00
CA GLN A 56 -21.30 11.69 19.18
C GLN A 56 -21.51 10.49 18.27
N TRP A 57 -22.49 9.63 18.61
CA TRP A 57 -22.89 8.56 17.70
C TRP A 57 -23.22 9.13 16.32
N TRP A 58 -22.74 8.44 15.28
CA TRP A 58 -22.93 8.86 13.90
C TRP A 58 -24.42 9.04 13.58
N ASN A 59 -25.25 8.11 14.08
CA ASN A 59 -26.71 8.13 13.97
C ASN A 59 -27.37 7.45 15.20
N PRO A 60 -28.60 7.85 15.61
CA PRO A 60 -29.35 7.16 16.67
C PRO A 60 -29.56 5.65 16.45
N LYS A 61 -29.46 5.17 15.20
CA LYS A 61 -29.60 3.74 14.85
C LYS A 61 -28.34 2.90 15.11
N VAL A 62 -27.19 3.50 15.42
CA VAL A 62 -25.92 2.76 15.61
C VAL A 62 -26.02 1.76 16.75
N ILE A 63 -26.34 2.22 17.98
CA ILE A 63 -26.46 1.35 19.16
C ILE A 63 -27.46 0.20 18.96
N PRO A 64 -28.73 0.44 18.59
CA PRO A 64 -29.69 -0.65 18.46
C PRO A 64 -29.31 -1.65 17.36
N THR A 65 -28.66 -1.20 16.28
CA THR A 65 -28.21 -2.11 15.22
C THR A 65 -27.08 -3.02 15.70
N ILE A 66 -26.06 -2.48 16.37
CA ILE A 66 -24.93 -3.27 16.86
C ILE A 66 -25.38 -4.25 17.95
N GLN A 67 -26.25 -3.82 18.86
CA GLN A 67 -26.82 -4.70 19.89
C GLN A 67 -27.61 -5.86 19.27
N GLU A 68 -28.33 -5.61 18.18
CA GLU A 68 -29.06 -6.65 17.46
C GLU A 68 -28.11 -7.68 16.82
N TYR A 69 -27.06 -7.24 16.13
CA TYR A 69 -26.03 -8.14 15.60
C TYR A 69 -25.32 -8.95 16.69
N SER A 70 -25.03 -8.32 17.84
CA SER A 70 -24.45 -9.01 18.99
C SER A 70 -25.37 -10.12 19.51
N LYS A 71 -26.70 -9.88 19.60
CA LYS A 71 -27.68 -10.91 19.96
C LYS A 71 -27.77 -12.05 18.95
N GLN A 72 -27.55 -11.74 17.67
CA GLN A 72 -27.48 -12.73 16.58
C GLN A 72 -26.18 -13.54 16.58
N GLY A 73 -25.27 -13.30 17.54
CA GLY A 73 -24.04 -14.06 17.70
C GLY A 73 -22.85 -13.52 16.92
N TYR A 74 -22.90 -12.27 16.44
CA TYR A 74 -21.73 -11.63 15.85
C TYR A 74 -20.74 -11.18 16.93
N SER A 75 -19.46 -11.47 16.72
CA SER A 75 -18.36 -10.78 17.39
C SER A 75 -18.27 -9.34 16.87
N ILE A 76 -18.32 -8.37 17.77
CA ILE A 76 -18.24 -6.94 17.43
C ILE A 76 -16.80 -6.46 17.62
N VAL A 77 -16.21 -5.86 16.58
CA VAL A 77 -14.79 -5.46 16.58
C VAL A 77 -14.60 -4.09 15.95
N ILE A 78 -13.76 -3.25 16.54
CA ILE A 78 -13.33 -1.96 15.96
C ILE A 78 -11.92 -2.12 15.38
N PHE A 79 -11.73 -1.68 14.14
CA PHE A 79 -10.46 -1.62 13.42
C PHE A 79 -10.23 -0.18 12.93
N THR A 80 -9.31 0.55 13.57
CA THR A 80 -9.15 1.99 13.32
C THR A 80 -7.71 2.41 13.01
N ASN A 81 -7.57 3.32 12.04
CA ASN A 81 -6.28 3.89 11.62
C ASN A 81 -5.98 5.17 12.41
N GLN A 82 -5.03 5.13 13.36
CA GLN A 82 -4.71 6.23 14.29
C GLN A 82 -3.26 6.72 14.17
N ASN A 83 -2.81 7.01 12.94
CA ASN A 83 -1.46 7.54 12.65
C ASN A 83 -1.17 8.92 13.29
N GLY A 84 -2.18 9.56 13.89
CA GLY A 84 -1.95 10.73 14.75
C GLY A 84 -1.11 10.41 16.00
N ILE A 85 -1.10 9.15 16.44
CA ILE A 85 -0.34 8.68 17.61
C ILE A 85 1.16 8.72 17.34
N GLU A 86 1.63 8.08 16.27
CA GLU A 86 3.06 8.10 15.87
C GLU A 86 3.56 9.53 15.61
N LYS A 87 2.70 10.39 15.05
CA LYS A 87 3.03 11.80 14.77
C LYS A 87 2.96 12.72 16.00
N GLY A 88 2.54 12.20 17.16
CA GLY A 88 2.36 13.00 18.39
C GLY A 88 1.21 14.01 18.32
N HIS A 89 0.31 13.90 17.35
CA HIS A 89 -0.88 14.75 17.21
C HIS A 89 -2.06 14.27 18.05
N THR A 90 -2.04 13.01 18.50
CA THR A 90 -3.12 12.40 19.28
C THR A 90 -2.50 11.49 20.33
N LYS A 91 -3.04 11.49 21.55
CA LYS A 91 -2.57 10.57 22.61
C LYS A 91 -3.28 9.24 22.49
N GLU A 92 -2.53 8.15 22.68
CA GLU A 92 -3.10 6.81 22.78
C GLU A 92 -4.19 6.71 23.87
N SER A 93 -3.98 7.36 25.02
CA SER A 93 -4.95 7.38 26.12
C SER A 93 -6.30 7.92 25.68
N ASP A 94 -6.32 8.93 24.82
CA ASP A 94 -7.55 9.60 24.39
C ASP A 94 -8.37 8.66 23.50
N ILE A 95 -7.70 7.86 22.66
CA ILE A 95 -8.36 6.85 21.83
C ILE A 95 -8.90 5.70 22.69
N LYS A 96 -8.12 5.21 23.67
CA LYS A 96 -8.58 4.17 24.61
C LYS A 96 -9.80 4.60 25.40
N THR A 97 -9.74 5.77 26.05
CA THR A 97 -10.87 6.33 26.81
C THR A 97 -12.11 6.54 25.95
N LYS A 98 -11.93 6.96 24.68
CA LYS A 98 -13.03 7.07 23.73
C LYS A 98 -13.69 5.72 23.48
N ILE A 99 -12.91 4.68 23.15
CA ILE A 99 -13.43 3.32 22.90
C ILE A 99 -14.12 2.73 24.15
N GLU A 100 -13.53 2.92 25.33
CA GLU A 100 -14.14 2.52 26.60
C GLU A 100 -15.49 3.20 26.84
N SER A 101 -15.61 4.47 26.46
CA SER A 101 -16.88 5.21 26.56
C SER A 101 -17.93 4.68 25.59
N LEU A 102 -17.55 4.36 24.35
CA LEU A 102 -18.44 3.70 23.38
C LEU A 102 -18.96 2.38 23.92
N GLN A 103 -18.08 1.56 24.52
CA GLN A 103 -18.47 0.27 25.06
C GLN A 103 -19.43 0.38 26.25
N LYS A 104 -19.23 1.36 27.15
CA LYS A 104 -20.14 1.62 28.28
C LYS A 104 -21.57 1.96 27.81
N GLU A 105 -21.70 2.64 26.68
CA GLU A 105 -23.00 2.94 26.08
C GLU A 105 -23.59 1.74 25.31
N LEU A 106 -22.77 0.99 24.58
CA LEU A 106 -23.21 -0.19 23.83
C LEU A 106 -23.63 -1.35 24.75
N LYS A 107 -22.94 -1.53 25.88
CA LYS A 107 -23.17 -2.59 26.89
C LYS A 107 -23.13 -4.01 26.30
N ILE A 108 -22.17 -4.26 25.42
CA ILE A 108 -21.92 -5.56 24.78
C ILE A 108 -20.43 -5.93 24.88
N PRO A 109 -20.08 -7.20 24.65
CA PRO A 109 -18.71 -7.62 24.39
C PRO A 109 -18.11 -6.88 23.19
N LEU A 110 -16.87 -6.41 23.33
CA LEU A 110 -16.20 -5.63 22.29
C LEU A 110 -14.70 -5.93 22.24
N ALA A 111 -14.14 -5.94 21.04
CA ALA A 111 -12.70 -5.90 20.81
C ALA A 111 -12.33 -4.67 19.99
N ALA A 112 -11.12 -4.14 20.20
CA ALA A 112 -10.61 -3.02 19.44
C ALA A 112 -9.15 -3.24 19.04
N PHE A 113 -8.83 -2.87 17.80
CA PHE A 113 -7.53 -2.95 17.15
C PHE A 113 -7.23 -1.60 16.50
N ILE A 114 -6.10 -1.02 16.90
CA ILE A 114 -5.73 0.35 16.59
C ILE A 114 -4.35 0.33 15.93
N ALA A 115 -4.29 0.72 14.65
CA ALA A 115 -3.03 0.89 13.93
C ALA A 115 -2.45 2.29 14.22
N SER A 116 -1.36 2.38 15.01
CA SER A 116 -0.79 3.67 15.43
C SER A 116 0.15 4.31 14.41
N SER A 117 0.57 3.56 13.39
CA SER A 117 1.63 3.92 12.43
C SER A 117 1.22 3.61 10.98
N ASP A 118 2.05 3.98 9.99
CA ASP A 118 1.85 3.64 8.57
C ASP A 118 2.61 2.36 8.15
N ASP A 119 2.19 1.22 8.69
CA ASP A 119 2.76 -0.12 8.44
C ASP A 119 1.65 -1.15 8.13
N ASN A 120 1.95 -2.45 8.17
CA ASN A 120 1.00 -3.50 7.80
C ASN A 120 -0.29 -3.55 8.63
N TYR A 121 -0.35 -2.93 9.81
CA TYR A 121 -1.60 -2.81 10.57
C TYR A 121 -2.55 -1.76 9.98
N ARG A 122 -2.02 -0.74 9.30
CA ARG A 122 -2.85 0.33 8.76
C ARG A 122 -3.65 -0.14 7.55
N LYS A 123 -4.98 -0.03 7.63
CA LYS A 123 -5.92 -0.31 6.53
C LYS A 123 -5.51 0.49 5.29
N PRO A 124 -5.53 -0.12 4.09
CA PRO A 124 -6.23 -1.36 3.74
C PRO A 124 -5.44 -2.66 3.98
N ARG A 125 -4.24 -2.59 4.56
CA ARG A 125 -3.44 -3.78 4.88
C ARG A 125 -4.09 -4.57 6.01
N VAL A 126 -3.83 -5.88 6.04
CA VAL A 126 -4.71 -6.85 6.68
C VAL A 126 -4.27 -7.28 8.07
N ASP A 127 -3.08 -6.88 8.54
CA ASP A 127 -2.48 -7.46 9.74
C ASP A 127 -3.29 -7.18 11.00
N MET A 128 -4.08 -6.10 11.06
CA MET A 128 -5.02 -5.88 12.16
C MET A 128 -6.05 -7.03 12.27
N TRP A 129 -6.56 -7.52 11.13
CA TRP A 129 -7.51 -8.65 11.12
C TRP A 129 -6.81 -9.98 11.39
N THR A 130 -5.62 -10.18 10.82
CA THR A 130 -4.81 -11.38 11.07
C THR A 130 -4.53 -11.53 12.56
N ASP A 131 -4.04 -10.47 13.21
CA ASP A 131 -3.76 -10.44 14.63
C ASP A 131 -5.01 -10.52 15.48
N PHE A 132 -6.14 -9.96 15.02
CA PHE A 132 -7.42 -10.18 15.68
C PHE A 132 -7.77 -11.66 15.79
N GLN A 133 -7.67 -12.41 14.70
CA GLN A 133 -7.96 -13.85 14.71
C GLN A 133 -6.97 -14.62 15.59
N GLU A 134 -5.67 -14.31 15.50
CA GLU A 134 -4.63 -14.95 16.29
C GLU A 134 -4.81 -14.68 17.80
N LEU A 135 -4.91 -13.41 18.19
CA LEU A 135 -4.89 -12.97 19.59
C LEU A 135 -6.18 -13.28 20.34
N THR A 136 -7.31 -13.38 19.63
CA THR A 136 -8.61 -13.71 20.24
C THR A 136 -9.01 -15.18 20.05
N GLY A 137 -8.28 -15.94 19.23
CA GLY A 137 -8.67 -17.29 18.80
C GLY A 137 -9.89 -17.32 17.87
N THR A 138 -10.29 -16.17 17.31
CA THR A 138 -11.43 -16.09 16.39
C THR A 138 -11.10 -16.78 15.06
N LYS A 139 -11.97 -17.69 14.62
CA LYS A 139 -11.92 -18.32 13.30
C LYS A 139 -13.07 -17.78 12.45
N ALA A 140 -12.85 -16.64 11.78
CA ALA A 140 -13.93 -15.92 11.11
C ALA A 140 -14.38 -16.65 9.83
N ASP A 141 -15.69 -16.74 9.62
CA ASP A 141 -16.28 -17.06 8.31
C ASP A 141 -16.23 -15.78 7.47
N MET A 142 -15.14 -15.61 6.71
CA MET A 142 -14.86 -14.39 5.94
C MET A 142 -15.99 -14.03 4.97
N LYS A 143 -16.67 -15.04 4.39
CA LYS A 143 -17.73 -14.82 3.40
C LYS A 143 -19.04 -14.33 4.02
N LYS A 144 -19.24 -14.53 5.33
CA LYS A 144 -20.45 -14.10 6.07
C LYS A 144 -20.18 -12.96 7.04
N SER A 145 -18.90 -12.68 7.30
CA SER A 145 -18.46 -11.57 8.12
C SER A 145 -18.56 -10.26 7.34
N ILE A 146 -18.85 -9.19 8.06
CA ILE A 146 -19.13 -7.87 7.50
C ILE A 146 -18.09 -6.89 8.01
N TYR A 147 -17.60 -6.02 7.13
CA TYR A 147 -16.86 -4.82 7.50
C TYR A 147 -17.64 -3.57 7.14
N CYS A 148 -17.80 -2.67 8.11
CA CYS A 148 -18.50 -1.41 7.95
C CYS A 148 -17.54 -0.23 8.09
N GLY A 149 -17.50 0.66 7.11
CA GLY A 149 -16.63 1.84 7.14
C GLY A 149 -17.07 2.93 6.17
N ASP A 150 -16.71 4.18 6.46
CA ASP A 150 -17.07 5.36 5.65
C ASP A 150 -16.12 5.54 4.45
N ALA A 151 -14.87 5.08 4.56
CA ALA A 151 -13.88 5.19 3.50
C ALA A 151 -14.15 4.17 2.38
N ALA A 152 -15.21 4.41 1.61
CA ALA A 152 -15.74 3.55 0.57
C ALA A 152 -15.38 4.00 -0.86
N GLY A 153 -14.70 5.13 -1.00
CA GLY A 153 -14.28 5.65 -2.29
C GLY A 153 -15.38 6.38 -3.06
N ARG A 154 -16.53 6.70 -2.47
CA ARG A 154 -17.68 7.32 -3.13
C ARG A 154 -17.31 8.62 -3.84
N VAL A 155 -17.77 8.73 -5.09
CA VAL A 155 -17.49 9.87 -6.00
C VAL A 155 -18.76 10.55 -6.52
N LYS A 156 -19.93 9.97 -6.29
CA LYS A 156 -21.26 10.48 -6.69
C LYS A 156 -22.18 10.44 -5.48
N GLY A 157 -23.16 11.34 -5.42
CA GLY A 157 -24.08 11.47 -4.29
C GLY A 157 -23.75 12.65 -3.37
N LYS A 158 -24.42 12.71 -2.20
CA LYS A 158 -24.23 13.78 -1.20
C LYS A 158 -22.88 13.70 -0.47
N VAL A 159 -22.25 12.52 -0.48
CA VAL A 159 -20.99 12.24 0.21
C VAL A 159 -19.91 11.95 -0.82
N LYS A 160 -18.78 12.65 -0.72
CA LYS A 160 -17.58 12.40 -1.51
C LYS A 160 -16.47 11.96 -0.57
N ASP A 161 -16.09 10.70 -0.64
CA ASP A 161 -15.09 10.16 0.29
C ASP A 161 -13.70 10.66 -0.07
N PHE A 162 -12.93 11.01 0.96
CA PHE A 162 -11.52 11.38 0.83
C PHE A 162 -10.64 10.18 0.45
N THR A 163 -11.00 8.98 0.91
CA THR A 163 -10.24 7.76 0.68
C THR A 163 -11.16 6.55 0.53
N ASP A 164 -10.60 5.37 0.29
CA ASP A 164 -11.31 4.10 0.04
C ASP A 164 -10.68 2.93 0.83
N THR A 165 -10.02 3.24 1.94
CA THR A 165 -9.24 2.27 2.72
C THR A 165 -10.09 1.20 3.38
N ASP A 166 -11.34 1.50 3.74
CA ASP A 166 -12.23 0.54 4.40
C ASP A 166 -12.80 -0.47 3.40
N LEU A 167 -13.22 0.03 2.23
CA LEU A 167 -13.60 -0.82 1.10
C LEU A 167 -12.43 -1.74 0.72
N LYS A 168 -11.23 -1.19 0.55
CA LYS A 168 -10.05 -1.97 0.16
C LYS A 168 -9.61 -2.96 1.24
N PHE A 169 -9.78 -2.63 2.52
CA PHE A 169 -9.54 -3.56 3.63
C PHE A 169 -10.48 -4.77 3.54
N ALA A 170 -11.78 -4.52 3.35
CA ALA A 170 -12.77 -5.58 3.16
C ALA A 170 -12.48 -6.43 1.91
N LEU A 171 -12.10 -5.81 0.79
CA LEU A 171 -11.76 -6.50 -0.46
C LEU A 171 -10.48 -7.34 -0.38
N ASN A 172 -9.48 -6.89 0.39
CA ASN A 172 -8.28 -7.69 0.65
C ASN A 172 -8.60 -8.94 1.46
N LEU A 173 -9.51 -8.82 2.43
CA LEU A 173 -9.93 -9.90 3.32
C LEU A 173 -11.00 -10.81 2.73
N GLY A 174 -11.70 -10.37 1.68
CA GLY A 174 -12.86 -11.08 1.12
C GLY A 174 -14.12 -10.99 1.99
N LEU A 175 -14.27 -9.90 2.75
CA LEU A 175 -15.42 -9.60 3.60
C LEU A 175 -16.57 -8.95 2.82
N ILE A 176 -17.79 -9.07 3.35
CA ILE A 176 -18.92 -8.26 2.89
C ILE A 176 -18.70 -6.82 3.36
N PHE A 177 -18.60 -5.86 2.43
CA PHE A 177 -18.48 -4.44 2.76
C PHE A 177 -19.84 -3.76 2.84
N LYS A 178 -20.03 -2.88 3.82
CA LYS A 178 -21.18 -1.97 3.92
C LYS A 178 -20.72 -0.57 4.35
N THR A 179 -21.35 0.48 3.84
CA THR A 179 -21.20 1.81 4.43
C THR A 179 -22.07 1.97 5.69
N PRO A 180 -21.84 3.01 6.52
CA PRO A 180 -22.71 3.33 7.65
C PRO A 180 -24.19 3.49 7.24
N GLU A 181 -24.45 4.11 6.10
CA GLU A 181 -25.80 4.29 5.56
C GLU A 181 -26.45 2.95 5.20
N GLN A 182 -25.73 2.08 4.49
CA GLN A 182 -26.22 0.76 4.12
C GLN A 182 -26.47 -0.14 5.34
N LEU A 183 -25.64 -0.05 6.39
CA LEU A 183 -25.76 -0.90 7.58
C LEU A 183 -26.81 -0.37 8.56
N PHE A 184 -26.74 0.92 8.93
CA PHE A 184 -27.55 1.49 10.01
C PHE A 184 -28.88 2.07 9.53
N LEU A 185 -28.91 2.62 8.31
CA LEU A 185 -30.12 3.23 7.75
C LEU A 185 -30.86 2.29 6.79
N LYS A 186 -30.23 1.17 6.41
CA LYS A 186 -30.76 0.21 5.42
C LYS A 186 -31.07 0.89 4.08
N GLU A 187 -30.29 1.91 3.73
CA GLU A 187 -30.41 2.55 2.42
C GLU A 187 -29.98 1.55 1.35
N ASP A 188 -30.82 1.39 0.34
CA ASP A 188 -30.51 0.58 -0.84
C ASP A 188 -29.64 1.43 -1.77
N VAL A 189 -28.33 1.41 -1.49
CA VAL A 189 -27.34 2.09 -2.29
C VAL A 189 -26.71 1.06 -3.22
N ASP A 190 -27.19 1.00 -4.46
CA ASP A 190 -26.57 0.24 -5.56
C ASP A 190 -25.28 0.96 -5.99
N GLU A 191 -24.25 0.83 -5.16
CA GLU A 191 -22.94 1.42 -5.40
C GLU A 191 -22.02 0.38 -6.04
N ASP A 192 -21.80 0.54 -7.35
CA ASP A 192 -20.77 -0.18 -8.09
C ASP A 192 -19.37 0.32 -7.67
N TYR A 193 -18.87 -0.23 -6.57
CA TYR A 193 -17.56 0.07 -6.01
C TYR A 193 -16.40 -0.27 -6.97
N SER A 194 -16.61 -1.10 -8.00
CA SER A 194 -15.55 -1.45 -8.95
C SER A 194 -15.02 -0.20 -9.69
N LYS A 195 -15.88 0.79 -9.90
CA LYS A 195 -15.53 2.06 -10.56
C LYS A 195 -14.88 3.08 -9.64
N SER A 196 -14.91 2.87 -8.32
CA SER A 196 -14.35 3.81 -7.34
C SER A 196 -12.94 3.46 -6.85
N LEU A 197 -12.41 2.28 -7.18
CA LEU A 197 -11.13 1.75 -6.65
C LEU A 197 -9.87 2.48 -7.16
N GLY A 198 -9.97 3.20 -8.27
CA GLY A 198 -8.82 3.80 -8.94
C GLY A 198 -7.83 2.73 -9.41
N PHE A 199 -6.60 2.77 -8.92
CA PHE A 199 -5.59 1.75 -9.19
C PHE A 199 -5.98 0.40 -8.56
N ASN A 200 -6.05 -0.65 -9.39
CA ASN A 200 -6.33 -2.01 -8.96
C ASN A 200 -5.12 -2.93 -9.23
N PRO A 201 -4.38 -3.37 -8.20
CA PRO A 201 -3.23 -4.24 -8.39
C PRO A 201 -3.60 -5.57 -9.04
N LYS A 202 -4.83 -6.08 -8.85
CA LYS A 202 -5.33 -7.32 -9.48
C LYS A 202 -5.45 -7.23 -11.01
N SER A 203 -5.37 -6.03 -11.59
CA SER A 203 -5.37 -5.82 -13.04
C SER A 203 -3.97 -5.94 -13.67
N ILE A 204 -2.92 -5.99 -12.86
CA ILE A 204 -1.55 -6.05 -13.36
C ILE A 204 -1.26 -7.46 -13.91
N PRO A 205 -0.74 -7.58 -15.14
CA PRO A 205 -0.40 -8.88 -15.70
C PRO A 205 0.64 -9.62 -14.85
N LYS A 206 0.35 -10.90 -14.57
CA LYS A 206 1.28 -11.80 -13.88
C LYS A 206 2.48 -12.13 -14.77
N ASP A 207 2.20 -12.37 -16.04
CA ASP A 207 3.13 -12.77 -17.08
C ASP A 207 2.87 -11.98 -18.38
N GLY A 208 3.74 -12.14 -19.35
CA GLY A 208 3.65 -11.47 -20.64
C GLY A 208 5.01 -11.32 -21.33
N PHE A 209 5.03 -10.59 -22.45
CA PHE A 209 6.28 -10.21 -23.10
C PHE A 209 7.05 -9.22 -22.24
N LEU A 210 8.34 -9.44 -22.07
CA LEU A 210 9.22 -8.57 -21.30
C LEU A 210 9.55 -7.30 -22.09
N PHE A 211 9.76 -7.43 -23.40
CA PHE A 211 10.08 -6.35 -24.32
C PHE A 211 8.90 -6.09 -25.27
N LYS A 212 8.38 -4.86 -25.26
CA LYS A 212 7.18 -4.49 -26.00
C LYS A 212 7.39 -4.54 -27.52
N GLU A 213 8.51 -4.03 -28.01
CA GLU A 213 8.78 -3.90 -29.44
C GLU A 213 9.10 -5.24 -30.10
N GLN A 214 9.77 -6.12 -29.37
CA GLN A 214 10.29 -7.38 -29.89
C GLN A 214 9.32 -8.57 -29.65
N ASN A 215 8.29 -8.40 -28.81
CA ASN A 215 7.42 -9.48 -28.36
C ASN A 215 8.21 -10.70 -27.84
N VAL A 216 9.31 -10.44 -27.13
CA VAL A 216 10.11 -11.49 -26.48
C VAL A 216 9.96 -11.42 -24.97
N ASN A 217 9.95 -12.58 -24.33
CA ASN A 217 9.81 -12.75 -22.89
C ASN A 217 11.15 -12.87 -22.15
N LYS A 218 12.28 -12.82 -22.87
CA LYS A 218 13.63 -12.94 -22.30
C LYS A 218 14.57 -11.89 -22.86
N PHE A 219 15.48 -11.44 -22.00
CA PHE A 219 16.62 -10.64 -22.42
C PHE A 219 17.68 -11.53 -23.08
N THR A 220 18.26 -11.07 -24.18
CA THR A 220 19.41 -11.71 -24.81
C THR A 220 20.60 -10.75 -24.73
N LYS A 221 21.63 -11.19 -24.01
CA LYS A 221 22.89 -10.46 -23.90
C LYS A 221 23.61 -10.48 -25.27
N PRO A 222 24.08 -9.34 -25.80
CA PRO A 222 24.81 -9.32 -27.06
C PRO A 222 26.21 -9.93 -26.90
N ASP A 223 26.84 -10.32 -28.01
CA ASP A 223 28.19 -10.90 -28.00
C ASP A 223 29.29 -9.91 -27.62
N LYS A 224 29.05 -8.62 -27.90
CA LYS A 224 29.99 -7.53 -27.63
C LYS A 224 29.53 -6.72 -26.41
N PRO A 225 30.46 -6.28 -25.55
CA PRO A 225 30.17 -5.36 -24.47
C PRO A 225 29.44 -4.10 -24.92
N GLU A 226 28.52 -3.65 -24.08
CA GLU A 226 27.68 -2.48 -24.33
C GLU A 226 27.42 -1.70 -23.03
N MET A 227 26.81 -0.53 -23.18
CA MET A 227 26.19 0.20 -22.08
C MET A 227 24.66 0.16 -22.21
N ILE A 228 23.97 -0.16 -21.13
CA ILE A 228 22.51 0.00 -21.02
C ILE A 228 22.21 1.16 -20.06
N ILE A 229 21.36 2.09 -20.49
CA ILE A 229 20.81 3.14 -19.62
C ILE A 229 19.38 2.77 -19.24
N MET A 230 19.15 2.48 -17.96
CA MET A 230 17.81 2.25 -17.42
C MET A 230 17.08 3.58 -17.25
N ILE A 231 15.82 3.66 -17.68
CA ILE A 231 15.00 4.87 -17.61
C ILE A 231 13.66 4.51 -16.97
N GLY A 232 13.28 5.23 -15.91
CA GLY A 232 12.00 4.97 -15.23
C GLY A 232 11.94 5.55 -13.83
N ALA A 233 10.73 5.76 -13.32
CA ALA A 233 10.52 6.26 -11.97
C ALA A 233 10.97 5.27 -10.88
N PRO A 234 11.33 5.72 -9.66
CA PRO A 234 11.40 4.83 -8.51
C PRO A 234 10.10 4.01 -8.38
N GLY A 235 10.20 2.76 -7.93
CA GLY A 235 9.06 1.83 -7.92
C GLY A 235 8.74 1.18 -9.29
N SER A 236 9.40 1.56 -10.39
CA SER A 236 9.09 0.98 -11.71
C SER A 236 9.63 -0.44 -11.94
N GLY A 237 10.42 -1.00 -11.03
CA GLY A 237 11.03 -2.33 -11.16
C GLY A 237 12.44 -2.38 -11.76
N LYS A 238 13.09 -1.22 -12.03
CA LYS A 238 14.45 -1.16 -12.62
C LYS A 238 15.47 -2.03 -11.90
N SER A 239 15.66 -1.83 -10.60
CA SER A 239 16.65 -2.58 -9.82
C SER A 239 16.41 -4.09 -9.86
N THR A 240 15.13 -4.51 -9.85
CA THR A 240 14.73 -5.92 -9.99
C THR A 240 15.04 -6.45 -11.39
N PHE A 241 14.75 -5.68 -12.44
CA PHE A 241 15.11 -6.03 -13.81
C PHE A 241 16.63 -6.21 -13.96
N VAL A 242 17.41 -5.26 -13.43
CA VAL A 242 18.88 -5.31 -13.45
C VAL A 242 19.37 -6.55 -12.71
N ASN A 243 18.83 -6.86 -11.54
CA ASN A 243 19.20 -8.06 -10.80
C ASN A 243 18.86 -9.36 -11.55
N ASN A 244 17.71 -9.42 -12.20
CA ASN A 244 17.23 -10.66 -12.81
C ASN A 244 17.80 -10.93 -14.20
N HIS A 245 18.15 -9.88 -14.95
CA HIS A 245 18.53 -10.00 -16.37
C HIS A 245 19.90 -9.42 -16.71
N LEU A 246 20.45 -8.56 -15.85
CA LEU A 246 21.72 -7.84 -16.08
C LEU A 246 22.70 -8.03 -14.90
N ASN A 247 22.59 -9.14 -14.16
CA ASN A 247 23.47 -9.44 -13.02
C ASN A 247 24.95 -9.55 -13.39
N GLU A 248 25.26 -9.92 -14.64
CA GLU A 248 26.63 -9.95 -15.18
C GLU A 248 27.14 -8.57 -15.62
N TYR A 249 26.29 -7.54 -15.62
CA TYR A 249 26.69 -6.18 -15.99
C TYR A 249 27.31 -5.48 -14.78
N THR A 250 28.31 -4.65 -15.02
CA THR A 250 28.84 -3.72 -14.02
C THR A 250 27.77 -2.67 -13.72
N ARG A 251 27.16 -2.79 -12.53
CA ARG A 251 26.07 -1.90 -12.10
C ARG A 251 26.61 -0.57 -11.60
N VAL A 252 26.26 0.51 -12.29
CA VAL A 252 26.54 1.89 -11.91
C VAL A 252 25.26 2.50 -11.34
N ASN A 253 25.23 2.69 -10.02
CA ASN A 253 24.07 3.22 -9.30
C ASN A 253 24.46 4.42 -8.43
N ARG A 254 23.74 5.53 -8.60
CA ARG A 254 23.96 6.80 -7.89
C ARG A 254 23.63 6.71 -6.41
N ASP A 255 22.71 5.86 -5.98
CA ASP A 255 22.42 5.68 -4.55
C ASP A 255 23.65 5.14 -3.80
N ALA A 256 24.42 4.26 -4.44
CA ALA A 256 25.68 3.75 -3.90
C ALA A 256 26.85 4.74 -4.08
N LEU A 257 26.94 5.36 -5.25
CA LEU A 257 28.09 6.22 -5.65
C LEU A 257 27.93 7.69 -5.26
N LYS A 258 26.75 8.10 -4.79
CA LYS A 258 26.33 9.45 -4.36
C LYS A 258 26.25 10.50 -5.47
N THR A 259 27.25 10.60 -6.36
CA THR A 259 27.33 11.69 -7.36
C THR A 259 27.36 11.19 -8.81
N LYS A 260 26.96 12.06 -9.75
CA LYS A 260 26.93 11.73 -11.19
C LYS A 260 28.36 11.55 -11.73
N GLU A 261 29.29 12.35 -11.26
CA GLU A 261 30.71 12.30 -11.63
C GLU A 261 31.33 10.97 -11.23
N LYS A 262 31.02 10.46 -10.03
CA LYS A 262 31.45 9.14 -9.59
C LYS A 262 30.83 8.03 -10.44
N CYS A 263 29.56 8.15 -10.81
CA CYS A 263 28.92 7.21 -11.75
C CYS A 263 29.64 7.18 -13.10
N LEU A 264 29.97 8.36 -13.66
CA LEU A 264 30.70 8.46 -14.93
C LEU A 264 32.09 7.83 -14.84
N LYS A 265 32.84 8.08 -13.76
CA LYS A 265 34.16 7.47 -13.56
C LYS A 265 34.12 5.94 -13.50
N VAL A 266 33.17 5.37 -12.76
CA VAL A 266 33.01 3.92 -12.67
C VAL A 266 32.58 3.33 -14.03
N ALA A 267 31.68 4.00 -14.74
CA ALA A 267 31.28 3.60 -16.08
C ALA A 267 32.46 3.63 -17.06
N GLU A 268 33.26 4.69 -17.03
CA GLU A 268 34.44 4.86 -17.88
C GLU A 268 35.48 3.77 -17.63
N GLN A 269 35.80 3.49 -16.36
CA GLN A 269 36.71 2.40 -16.00
C GLN A 269 36.20 1.04 -16.53
N ALA A 270 34.91 0.74 -16.34
CA ALA A 270 34.32 -0.51 -16.80
C ALA A 270 34.34 -0.64 -18.33
N ILE A 271 34.15 0.46 -19.06
CA ILE A 271 34.27 0.53 -20.53
C ILE A 271 35.72 0.24 -20.97
N GLN A 272 36.71 0.86 -20.31
CA GLN A 272 38.13 0.63 -20.61
C GLN A 272 38.53 -0.83 -20.37
N GLU A 273 37.96 -1.47 -19.35
CA GLU A 273 38.12 -2.89 -19.05
C GLU A 273 37.29 -3.81 -19.96
N LYS A 274 36.59 -3.27 -20.96
CA LYS A 274 35.72 -3.99 -21.90
C LYS A 274 34.60 -4.79 -21.23
N LYS A 275 34.04 -4.27 -20.13
CA LYS A 275 32.92 -4.89 -19.41
C LYS A 275 31.56 -4.43 -19.96
N TYR A 276 30.52 -5.22 -19.70
CA TYR A 276 29.14 -4.80 -19.86
C TYR A 276 28.79 -3.82 -18.75
N VAL A 277 28.09 -2.72 -19.06
CA VAL A 277 27.79 -1.64 -18.10
C VAL A 277 26.31 -1.35 -18.08
N VAL A 278 25.72 -1.22 -16.89
CA VAL A 278 24.34 -0.77 -16.72
C VAL A 278 24.27 0.44 -15.81
N ILE A 279 23.67 1.53 -16.30
CA ILE A 279 23.40 2.74 -15.54
C ILE A 279 22.02 2.60 -14.89
N ASP A 280 21.99 2.12 -13.64
CA ASP A 280 20.78 1.89 -12.86
C ASP A 280 20.43 3.10 -12.00
N ASN A 281 20.00 4.17 -12.68
CA ASN A 281 19.48 5.40 -12.10
C ASN A 281 18.06 5.66 -12.63
N THR A 282 17.42 6.75 -12.23
CA THR A 282 16.11 7.15 -12.78
C THR A 282 16.21 7.70 -14.21
N ASN A 283 17.29 8.40 -14.52
CA ASN A 283 17.63 8.98 -15.83
C ASN A 283 16.46 9.67 -16.58
N PRO A 284 15.70 10.55 -15.91
CA PRO A 284 14.39 10.98 -16.40
C PRO A 284 14.45 11.91 -17.61
N THR A 285 15.46 12.78 -17.74
CA THR A 285 15.53 13.76 -18.84
C THR A 285 16.65 13.44 -19.83
N VAL A 286 16.61 14.11 -21.00
CA VAL A 286 17.66 14.01 -22.02
C VAL A 286 19.01 14.44 -21.44
N GLU A 287 19.03 15.52 -20.65
CA GLU A 287 20.22 16.08 -20.04
C GLU A 287 20.83 15.14 -18.98
N ASP A 288 19.98 14.39 -18.27
CA ASP A 288 20.42 13.37 -17.32
C ASP A 288 21.20 12.25 -18.05
N ARG A 289 20.73 11.86 -19.24
CA ARG A 289 21.28 10.76 -20.06
C ARG A 289 22.50 11.17 -20.90
N ALA A 290 22.55 12.43 -21.35
CA ALA A 290 23.52 12.93 -22.31
C ALA A 290 24.99 12.62 -21.95
N ALA A 291 25.38 12.77 -20.69
CA ALA A 291 26.76 12.52 -20.26
C ALA A 291 27.19 11.05 -20.39
N PHE A 292 26.28 10.11 -20.10
CA PHE A 292 26.55 8.67 -20.23
C PHE A 292 26.59 8.25 -21.71
N ILE A 293 25.68 8.79 -22.52
CA ILE A 293 25.68 8.54 -23.97
C ILE A 293 26.96 9.08 -24.61
N LYS A 294 27.37 10.30 -24.25
CA LYS A 294 28.64 10.89 -24.72
C LYS A 294 29.82 10.00 -24.34
N LEU A 295 29.90 9.58 -23.08
CA LEU A 295 30.95 8.67 -22.60
C LEU A 295 31.03 7.37 -23.41
N ALA A 296 29.89 6.74 -23.68
CA ALA A 296 29.84 5.53 -24.50
C ALA A 296 30.31 5.79 -25.94
N LYS A 297 29.82 6.87 -26.56
CA LYS A 297 30.20 7.27 -27.93
C LYS A 297 31.68 7.58 -28.08
N ASP A 298 32.25 8.35 -27.16
CA ASP A 298 33.68 8.72 -27.17
C ASP A 298 34.58 7.46 -27.11
N ASN A 299 34.10 6.41 -26.43
CA ASN A 299 34.79 5.13 -26.31
C ASN A 299 34.33 4.06 -27.33
N LYS A 300 33.53 4.45 -28.35
CA LYS A 300 33.00 3.55 -29.38
C LYS A 300 32.22 2.35 -28.83
N TYR A 301 31.52 2.55 -27.72
CA TYR A 301 30.69 1.56 -27.05
C TYR A 301 29.23 1.69 -27.50
N PRO A 302 28.55 0.60 -27.92
CA PRO A 302 27.12 0.62 -28.15
C PRO A 302 26.35 1.04 -26.89
N VAL A 303 25.31 1.85 -27.05
CA VAL A 303 24.49 2.32 -25.93
C VAL A 303 23.01 2.15 -26.23
N ARG A 304 22.31 1.37 -25.39
CA ARG A 304 20.86 1.12 -25.51
C ARG A 304 20.08 1.78 -24.38
N ALA A 305 18.85 2.16 -24.67
CA ALA A 305 17.91 2.67 -23.67
C ALA A 305 16.90 1.58 -23.28
N PHE A 306 16.78 1.29 -22.00
CA PHE A 306 15.76 0.39 -21.46
C PHE A 306 14.75 1.21 -20.67
N PHE A 307 13.58 1.44 -21.27
CA PHE A 307 12.55 2.31 -20.72
C PHE A 307 11.43 1.52 -20.03
N LEU A 308 11.33 1.68 -18.71
CA LEU A 308 10.23 1.12 -17.91
C LEU A 308 9.12 2.16 -17.81
N ASN A 309 8.24 2.18 -18.81
CA ASN A 309 7.08 3.07 -18.87
C ASN A 309 5.95 2.58 -17.96
N VAL A 310 6.19 2.65 -16.65
CA VAL A 310 5.25 2.20 -15.63
C VAL A 310 4.34 3.35 -15.20
N SER A 311 3.08 3.06 -14.88
CA SER A 311 2.15 4.09 -14.38
C SER A 311 2.56 4.57 -12.99
N LYS A 312 2.23 5.83 -12.70
CA LYS A 312 2.53 6.46 -11.41
C LYS A 312 1.95 5.70 -10.24
N ASP A 313 0.70 5.25 -10.36
CA ASP A 313 0.04 4.51 -9.29
C ASP A 313 0.69 3.15 -9.05
N LEU A 314 1.13 2.45 -10.10
CA LEU A 314 1.88 1.20 -9.94
C LEU A 314 3.26 1.44 -9.29
N CYS A 315 3.93 2.54 -9.62
CA CYS A 315 5.17 2.93 -8.93
C CYS A 315 4.94 3.21 -7.44
N LEU A 316 3.85 3.88 -7.06
CA LEU A 316 3.50 4.15 -5.66
C LEU A 316 3.11 2.87 -4.91
N HIS A 317 2.38 1.97 -5.57
CA HIS A 317 2.06 0.64 -5.06
C HIS A 317 3.33 -0.15 -4.78
N ASN A 318 4.21 -0.29 -5.77
CA ASN A 318 5.48 -1.00 -5.64
C ASN A 318 6.41 -0.36 -4.60
N ASP A 319 6.39 0.96 -4.45
CA ASP A 319 7.19 1.64 -3.43
C ASP A 319 6.67 1.36 -2.01
N THR A 320 5.34 1.28 -1.84
CA THR A 320 4.72 0.86 -0.57
C THR A 320 5.02 -0.60 -0.25
N GLN A 321 4.98 -1.47 -1.27
CA GLN A 321 5.30 -2.90 -1.15
C GLN A 321 6.71 -3.17 -0.62
N ARG A 322 7.66 -2.23 -0.75
CA ARG A 322 9.03 -2.34 -0.21
C ARG A 322 9.08 -2.42 1.31
N ASP A 323 8.09 -1.87 1.98
CA ASP A 323 7.96 -1.93 3.44
C ASP A 323 6.92 -2.97 3.90
N THR A 324 5.97 -3.33 3.03
CA THR A 324 4.79 -4.10 3.43
C THR A 324 4.78 -5.55 2.96
N ASN A 325 5.48 -5.88 1.87
CA ASN A 325 5.59 -7.25 1.37
C ASN A 325 6.92 -7.88 1.82
N ASN A 326 6.87 -8.58 2.94
CA ASN A 326 8.00 -9.27 3.56
C ASN A 326 8.31 -10.63 2.91
N PHE A 327 7.51 -11.07 1.93
CA PHE A 327 7.71 -12.32 1.19
C PHE A 327 8.57 -12.12 -0.07
N ARG A 328 8.87 -10.86 -0.39
CA ARG A 328 9.71 -10.46 -1.52
C ARG A 328 11.02 -9.85 -1.04
N GLU A 329 12.08 -10.16 -1.77
CA GLU A 329 13.34 -9.43 -1.63
C GLU A 329 13.31 -8.14 -2.43
N HIS A 330 13.51 -7.01 -1.74
CA HIS A 330 13.49 -5.68 -2.35
C HIS A 330 14.91 -5.15 -2.52
N PHE A 331 15.31 -4.88 -3.77
CA PHE A 331 16.64 -4.36 -4.11
C PHE A 331 16.81 -2.84 -3.92
N SER A 332 15.82 -2.18 -3.30
CA SER A 332 15.82 -0.74 -3.03
C SER A 332 14.86 -0.44 -1.87
N LYS A 333 15.20 0.56 -1.06
CA LYS A 333 14.34 1.04 0.03
C LYS A 333 13.18 1.88 -0.51
N LYS A 334 12.11 2.03 0.28
CA LYS A 334 11.01 2.95 0.00
C LYS A 334 11.53 4.38 -0.16
N VAL A 335 11.04 5.10 -1.17
CA VAL A 335 11.44 6.49 -1.45
C VAL A 335 10.35 7.51 -1.08
N GLY A 336 9.08 7.09 -1.10
CA GLY A 336 7.93 7.94 -0.82
C GLY A 336 7.35 8.67 -2.04
N LYS A 337 6.18 9.26 -1.82
CA LYS A 337 5.34 9.89 -2.87
C LYS A 337 6.01 11.10 -3.53
N MET A 338 6.73 11.92 -2.76
CA MET A 338 7.31 13.18 -3.27
C MET A 338 8.40 12.95 -4.33
N PRO A 339 9.42 12.09 -4.11
CA PRO A 339 10.40 11.75 -5.15
C PRO A 339 9.76 11.15 -6.40
N ILE A 340 8.77 10.27 -6.26
CA ILE A 340 8.05 9.67 -7.39
C ILE A 340 7.34 10.75 -8.20
N ASN A 341 6.56 11.62 -7.55
CA ASN A 341 5.89 12.74 -8.21
C ASN A 341 6.85 13.63 -8.99
N MET A 342 8.00 13.97 -8.39
CA MET A 342 9.03 14.80 -9.01
C MET A 342 9.62 14.13 -10.26
N ILE A 343 9.76 12.80 -10.29
CA ILE A 343 10.22 12.12 -11.51
C ILE A 343 9.15 12.17 -12.59
N TYR A 344 7.88 11.91 -12.26
CA TYR A 344 6.79 11.97 -13.24
C TYR A 344 6.56 13.36 -13.83
N SER A 345 6.91 14.44 -13.11
CA SER A 345 6.80 15.80 -13.66
C SER A 345 7.87 16.14 -14.70
N LYS A 346 8.92 15.31 -14.86
CA LYS A 346 10.04 15.59 -15.77
C LYS A 346 10.46 14.45 -16.68
N ILE A 347 10.02 13.21 -16.41
CA ILE A 347 10.44 12.04 -17.19
C ILE A 347 9.99 12.19 -18.64
N LYS A 348 10.95 12.05 -19.56
CA LYS A 348 10.74 12.07 -21.00
C LYS A 348 11.14 10.72 -21.58
N PRO A 349 10.29 10.12 -22.45
CA PRO A 349 10.67 8.92 -23.19
C PRO A 349 12.02 9.11 -23.92
N PRO A 350 12.88 8.09 -23.98
CA PRO A 350 14.09 8.16 -24.79
C PRO A 350 13.76 8.26 -26.28
N THR A 351 14.63 8.91 -27.04
CA THR A 351 14.52 9.06 -28.51
C THR A 351 15.84 8.71 -29.18
N GLN A 352 15.78 8.28 -30.45
CA GLN A 352 16.99 7.89 -31.21
C GLN A 352 17.96 9.07 -31.40
N ASP A 353 17.43 10.30 -31.48
CA ASP A 353 18.21 11.54 -31.64
C ASP A 353 19.19 11.80 -30.49
N GLU A 354 18.94 11.22 -29.32
CA GLU A 354 19.89 11.28 -28.19
C GLU A 354 21.18 10.50 -28.48
N GLY A 355 21.12 9.52 -29.38
CA GLY A 355 22.26 8.71 -29.78
C GLY A 355 22.26 7.29 -29.28
N PHE A 356 21.10 6.74 -28.93
CA PHE A 356 20.95 5.32 -28.64
C PHE A 356 21.10 4.50 -29.92
N SER A 357 21.66 3.29 -29.81
CA SER A 357 21.68 2.32 -30.91
C SER A 357 20.36 1.55 -31.02
N GLU A 358 19.67 1.38 -29.88
CA GLU A 358 18.37 0.73 -29.78
C GLU A 358 17.65 1.27 -28.55
N ILE A 359 16.32 1.37 -28.64
CA ILE A 359 15.44 1.76 -27.55
C ILE A 359 14.43 0.64 -27.36
N LEU A 360 14.38 0.12 -26.14
CA LEU A 360 13.50 -0.97 -25.76
C LEU A 360 12.60 -0.55 -24.61
N THR A 361 11.29 -0.72 -24.80
CA THR A 361 10.31 -0.54 -23.73
C THR A 361 10.11 -1.85 -23.00
N ILE A 362 10.36 -1.83 -21.70
CA ILE A 362 10.18 -2.98 -20.83
C ILE A 362 8.75 -2.94 -20.28
N ASN A 363 7.98 -4.00 -20.52
CA ASN A 363 6.67 -4.15 -19.91
C ASN A 363 6.83 -4.48 -18.42
N PHE A 364 5.92 -3.96 -17.60
CA PHE A 364 5.82 -4.40 -16.22
C PHE A 364 5.01 -5.70 -16.15
N ILE A 365 5.65 -6.74 -15.63
CA ILE A 365 5.01 -8.00 -15.24
C ILE A 365 5.22 -8.17 -13.73
N ALA A 366 4.18 -8.60 -13.01
CA ALA A 366 4.25 -8.72 -11.56
C ALA A 366 5.12 -9.91 -11.10
N GLY A 367 5.13 -10.96 -11.92
CA GLY A 367 5.93 -12.15 -11.70
C GLY A 367 7.40 -12.02 -12.16
N PRO A 368 8.18 -13.10 -11.95
CA PRO A 368 7.81 -14.28 -11.19
C PRO A 368 7.69 -13.99 -9.69
N PHE A 369 6.80 -14.72 -8.99
CA PHE A 369 6.64 -14.66 -7.54
C PHE A 369 7.41 -15.80 -6.87
N LYS A 370 7.98 -15.56 -5.68
CA LYS A 370 8.72 -16.61 -4.95
C LYS A 370 7.79 -17.70 -4.40
N ASN A 371 6.60 -17.31 -3.95
CA ASN A 371 5.57 -18.17 -3.37
C ASN A 371 4.20 -17.50 -3.49
N LYS A 372 3.16 -18.15 -2.93
CA LYS A 372 1.79 -17.66 -3.00
C LYS A 372 1.59 -16.41 -2.14
N GLU A 373 2.32 -16.29 -1.04
CA GLU A 373 2.26 -15.16 -0.12
C GLU A 373 2.80 -13.87 -0.75
N ASP A 374 3.90 -13.94 -1.51
CA ASP A 374 4.42 -12.82 -2.32
C ASP A 374 3.40 -12.40 -3.39
N GLU A 375 2.79 -13.37 -4.08
CA GLU A 375 1.75 -13.10 -5.06
C GLU A 375 0.53 -12.40 -4.44
N ASP A 376 0.02 -12.92 -3.34
CA ASP A 376 -1.14 -12.35 -2.64
C ASP A 376 -0.85 -10.97 -2.04
N ALA A 377 0.35 -10.79 -1.48
CA ALA A 377 0.80 -9.50 -0.97
C ALA A 377 0.90 -8.45 -2.09
N PHE A 378 1.46 -8.80 -3.26
CA PHE A 378 1.53 -7.90 -4.40
C PHE A 378 0.14 -7.50 -4.90
N TYR A 379 -0.80 -8.45 -5.00
CA TYR A 379 -2.15 -8.20 -5.50
C TYR A 379 -3.11 -7.60 -4.46
N SER A 380 -2.65 -7.39 -3.23
CA SER A 380 -3.41 -6.70 -2.19
C SER A 380 -3.34 -5.19 -2.36
N PHE A 381 -4.44 -4.50 -2.07
CA PHE A 381 -4.43 -3.05 -1.96
C PHE A 381 -3.57 -2.62 -0.75
N VAL A 382 -2.61 -1.71 -0.94
CA VAL A 382 -1.73 -1.24 0.15
C VAL A 382 -1.89 0.22 0.50
N HIS A 383 -2.66 0.98 -0.28
CA HIS A 383 -2.99 2.38 0.02
C HIS A 383 -4.39 2.71 -0.49
N GLY A 384 -4.99 3.76 0.10
CA GLY A 384 -6.23 4.32 -0.40
C GLY A 384 -6.06 5.12 -1.69
N LYS A 385 -7.16 5.59 -2.27
CA LYS A 385 -7.17 6.58 -3.35
C LYS A 385 -6.53 7.88 -2.87
N ASN A 386 -5.77 8.52 -3.77
CA ASN A 386 -5.01 9.74 -3.53
C ASN A 386 -5.76 11.00 -3.97
#